data_AF-A0A838W5Y5-F1
#
_entry.id   AF-A0A838W5Y5-F1
#
_cell.length_a   1.000
_cell.length_b   1.000
_cell.length_c   1.000
_cell.angle_alpha   90.00
_cell.angle_beta   90.00
_cell.angle_gamma   90.00
#
_symmetry.space_group_name_H-M   'P 1'
#
loop_
_entity.id
_entity.type
_entity.pdbx_description
1 polymer ?
#
loop_
_entity_poly.entity_id
_entity_poly.type
_entity_poly.pdbx_seq_one_letter_code
_entity_poly.pdbx_strand_id
1 'polypeptide(L)'
;MSALSAALLDPLISKGFMSPEARKEEETVTKDGYELTFYPGFVSRVTVRGDGGAEHELYKQRNVYHLPKGQAKPRTKHKLRLKGGKKKQNITLDIDDPELRIARITVELYGEDHQPGGGETEDVVVETMEVQNFPKTCPPWCGSDE
;
A
#
# COMPACT_ATOMS: atom_id res chain seq x y z
N MET A 1 47.42 39.64 -26.90
CA MET A 1 46.05 39.31 -26.45
C MET A 1 46.21 38.20 -25.43
N SER A 2 46.26 38.50 -24.13
CA SER A 2 45.10 38.51 -23.19
C SER A 2 44.43 37.13 -23.14
N ALA A 3 44.30 36.41 -22.03
CA ALA A 3 44.52 36.69 -20.61
C ALA A 3 44.87 35.39 -19.84
N LEU A 4 45.50 35.57 -18.68
CA LEU A 4 45.68 34.55 -17.63
C LEU A 4 44.32 34.14 -17.01
N SER A 5 44.22 32.90 -16.52
CA SER A 5 43.76 32.68 -15.13
C SER A 5 44.21 31.31 -14.63
N ALA A 6 44.99 31.32 -13.55
CA ALA A 6 45.38 30.16 -12.76
C ALA A 6 44.39 30.00 -11.59
N ALA A 7 44.10 28.77 -11.17
CA ALA A 7 44.07 28.38 -9.76
C ALA A 7 43.73 26.88 -9.60
N LEU A 8 44.62 26.20 -8.87
CA LEU A 8 44.45 24.87 -8.28
C LEU A 8 43.40 24.89 -7.15
N LEU A 9 42.75 23.75 -6.88
CA LEU A 9 42.75 23.03 -5.58
C LEU A 9 41.63 21.94 -5.51
N ASP A 10 42.08 20.72 -5.21
CA ASP A 10 41.44 19.50 -4.68
C ASP A 10 40.38 19.70 -3.55
N PRO A 11 39.78 18.65 -2.92
CA PRO A 11 38.97 17.51 -3.39
C PRO A 11 37.67 17.36 -2.54
N LEU A 12 36.86 16.30 -2.76
CA LEU A 12 35.88 15.72 -1.81
C LEU A 12 34.77 16.63 -1.19
N ILE A 13 33.56 16.54 -1.75
CA ILE A 13 32.28 16.61 -1.00
C ILE A 13 31.45 15.41 -1.51
N SER A 14 31.52 14.22 -0.91
CA SER A 14 30.92 13.83 0.37
C SER A 14 29.42 14.16 0.48
N LYS A 15 28.64 13.09 0.66
CA LYS A 15 27.22 12.99 0.99
C LYS A 15 26.27 12.91 -0.20
N GLY A 16 25.80 11.68 -0.39
CA GLY A 16 24.72 11.33 -1.30
C GLY A 16 23.54 12.28 -1.14
N PHE A 17 23.26 12.99 -2.23
CA PHE A 17 21.90 13.42 -2.47
C PHE A 17 21.11 12.18 -2.85
N MET A 18 20.45 11.60 -1.86
CA MET A 18 19.33 10.72 -2.10
C MET A 18 18.39 11.44 -3.07
N SER A 19 18.14 10.82 -4.22
CA SER A 19 17.13 11.26 -5.18
C SER A 19 15.83 11.57 -4.43
N PRO A 20 15.14 12.68 -4.73
CA PRO A 20 13.80 12.93 -4.22
C PRO A 20 12.85 12.01 -4.99
N GLU A 21 12.84 10.72 -4.68
CA GLU A 21 11.70 9.90 -5.04
C GLU A 21 10.48 10.54 -4.40
N ALA A 22 9.60 11.08 -5.25
CA ALA A 22 8.31 11.58 -4.83
C ALA A 22 7.63 10.48 -4.01
N ARG A 23 7.58 10.68 -2.68
CA ARG A 23 6.99 9.73 -1.75
C ARG A 23 5.53 9.54 -2.15
N LYS A 24 5.20 8.36 -2.68
CA LYS A 24 3.86 8.08 -3.18
C LYS A 24 2.86 8.10 -2.02
N GLU A 25 1.80 8.90 -2.18
CA GLU A 25 0.68 8.95 -1.24
C GLU A 25 -0.17 7.68 -1.29
N GLU A 26 -0.24 7.06 -2.47
CA GLU A 26 -0.89 5.78 -2.72
C GLU A 26 0.00 4.95 -3.65
N GLU A 27 -0.01 3.64 -3.47
CA GLU A 27 0.60 2.66 -4.35
C GLU A 27 -0.50 1.87 -5.04
N THR A 28 -0.33 1.63 -6.34
CA THR A 28 -1.18 0.73 -7.11
C THR A 28 -0.36 -0.46 -7.57
N VAL A 29 -0.87 -1.66 -7.32
CA VAL A 29 -0.31 -2.92 -7.82
C VAL A 29 -1.35 -3.65 -8.66
N THR A 30 -0.88 -4.27 -9.74
CA THR A 30 -1.72 -5.11 -10.60
C THR A 30 -1.20 -6.54 -10.55
N LYS A 31 -2.02 -7.48 -10.08
CA LYS A 31 -1.64 -8.88 -9.94
C LYS A 31 -2.86 -9.79 -9.99
N ASP A 32 -2.74 -10.94 -10.64
CA ASP A 32 -3.79 -11.98 -10.72
C ASP A 32 -5.15 -11.46 -11.21
N GLY A 33 -5.13 -10.46 -12.09
CA GLY A 33 -6.32 -9.82 -12.64
C GLY A 33 -6.94 -8.74 -11.74
N TYR A 34 -6.35 -8.46 -10.58
CA TYR A 34 -6.76 -7.38 -9.69
C TYR A 34 -5.89 -6.15 -9.89
N GLU A 35 -6.49 -4.98 -9.68
CA GLU A 35 -5.83 -3.69 -9.44
C GLU A 35 -6.14 -3.27 -8.01
N LEU A 36 -5.10 -3.17 -7.18
CA LEU A 36 -5.19 -2.81 -5.77
C LEU A 36 -4.49 -1.46 -5.55
N THR A 37 -5.22 -0.46 -5.05
CA THR A 37 -4.68 0.85 -4.67
C THR A 37 -4.81 1.08 -3.17
N PHE A 38 -3.73 1.50 -2.52
CA PHE A 38 -3.66 1.62 -1.07
C PHE A 38 -2.59 2.61 -0.60
N TYR A 39 -2.65 3.01 0.68
CA TYR A 39 -1.57 3.74 1.36
C TYR A 39 -0.53 2.77 1.94
N PRO A 40 0.74 2.79 1.50
CA PRO A 40 1.75 1.84 1.98
C PRO A 40 2.12 1.96 3.46
N GLY A 41 1.81 3.10 4.08
CA GLY A 41 1.97 3.28 5.54
C GLY A 41 0.89 2.58 6.37
N PHE A 42 -0.10 1.93 5.74
CA PHE A 42 -1.13 1.12 6.39
C PHE A 42 -1.08 -0.36 5.99
N VAL A 43 -0.73 -0.69 4.75
CA VAL A 43 -0.81 -2.08 4.28
C VAL A 43 0.55 -2.78 4.34
N SER A 44 0.61 -3.94 5.01
CA SER A 44 1.79 -4.83 4.96
C SER A 44 1.59 -6.04 4.03
N ARG A 45 0.36 -6.51 3.86
CA ARG A 45 0.01 -7.64 3.01
C ARG A 45 -1.45 -7.56 2.58
N VAL A 46 -1.74 -7.94 1.34
CA VAL A 46 -3.10 -8.16 0.85
C VAL A 46 -3.18 -9.49 0.14
N THR A 47 -4.18 -10.29 0.51
CA THR A 47 -4.49 -11.55 -0.14
C THR A 47 -5.95 -11.58 -0.57
N VAL A 48 -6.23 -12.35 -1.62
CA VAL A 48 -7.58 -12.67 -2.06
C VAL A 48 -7.73 -14.18 -2.18
N ARG A 49 -8.80 -14.74 -1.63
CA ARG A 49 -9.15 -16.16 -1.74
C ARG A 49 -10.48 -16.29 -2.48
N GLY A 50 -10.49 -16.99 -3.61
CA GLY A 50 -11.72 -17.25 -4.37
C GLY A 50 -12.44 -18.53 -3.95
N ASP A 51 -13.52 -18.85 -4.67
CA ASP A 51 -14.37 -20.05 -4.52
C ASP A 51 -13.60 -21.38 -4.43
N GLY A 52 -12.49 -21.52 -5.17
CA GLY A 52 -11.62 -22.69 -5.13
C GLY A 52 -10.69 -22.79 -3.92
N GLY A 53 -10.79 -21.86 -2.96
CA GLY A 53 -10.04 -21.87 -1.70
C GLY A 53 -8.55 -21.50 -1.79
N ALA A 54 -7.99 -21.35 -3.00
CA ALA A 54 -6.62 -20.92 -3.19
C ALA A 54 -6.42 -19.44 -2.81
N GLU A 55 -5.39 -19.15 -2.02
CA GLU A 55 -4.99 -17.79 -1.65
C GLU A 55 -4.05 -17.20 -2.71
N HIS A 56 -4.37 -15.97 -3.15
CA HIS A 56 -3.59 -15.16 -4.06
C HIS A 56 -3.03 -13.94 -3.32
N GLU A 57 -1.71 -13.86 -3.13
CA GLU A 57 -1.06 -12.69 -2.52
C GLU A 57 -0.93 -11.57 -3.54
N LEU A 58 -1.78 -10.54 -3.45
CA LEU A 58 -1.73 -9.37 -4.34
C LEU A 58 -0.56 -8.45 -3.99
N TYR A 59 -0.27 -8.30 -2.70
CA TYR A 59 0.79 -7.44 -2.21
C TYR A 59 1.41 -8.01 -0.93
N LYS A 60 2.72 -7.83 -0.80
CA LYS A 60 3.45 -8.00 0.46
C LYS A 60 4.59 -7.00 0.52
N GLN A 61 4.61 -6.20 1.57
CA GLN A 61 5.63 -5.20 1.80
C GLN A 61 7.01 -5.87 1.87
N ARG A 62 7.93 -5.39 1.03
CA ARG A 62 9.33 -5.86 1.00
C ARG A 62 10.29 -4.88 1.65
N ASN A 63 10.02 -3.58 1.51
CA ASN A 63 10.87 -2.50 1.97
C ASN A 63 10.15 -1.64 3.01
N VAL A 64 10.92 -0.99 3.87
CA VAL A 64 10.39 -0.02 4.84
C VAL A 64 9.79 1.18 4.10
N TYR A 65 8.55 1.53 4.45
CA TYR A 65 7.90 2.72 3.90
C TYR A 65 8.33 3.97 4.67
N HIS A 66 8.91 4.94 3.97
CA HIS A 66 9.32 6.21 4.57
C HIS A 66 8.15 7.19 4.58
N LEU A 67 7.66 7.53 5.78
CA LEU A 67 6.57 8.47 5.98
C LEU A 67 6.90 9.84 5.36
N PRO A 68 5.94 10.57 4.76
CA PRO A 68 6.15 11.92 4.23
C PRO A 68 6.77 12.90 5.23
N LYS A 69 7.52 13.90 4.74
CA LYS A 69 8.14 14.93 5.59
C LYS A 69 7.08 15.57 6.51
N GLY A 70 7.38 15.65 7.80
CA GLY A 70 6.46 16.18 8.82
C GLY A 70 5.49 15.16 9.41
N GLN A 71 5.48 13.90 8.96
CA GLN A 71 4.67 12.83 9.56
C GLN A 71 5.53 11.93 10.46
N ALA A 72 5.21 11.88 11.75
CA ALA A 72 5.87 10.98 12.70
C ALA A 72 5.18 9.60 12.81
N LYS A 73 3.94 9.50 12.35
CA LYS A 73 3.09 8.29 12.38
C LYS A 73 2.37 8.13 11.04
N PRO A 74 1.89 6.92 10.71
CA PRO A 74 0.97 6.71 9.60
C PRO A 74 -0.26 7.62 9.66
N ARG A 75 -0.87 7.86 8.50
CA ARG A 75 -2.14 8.58 8.39
C ARG A 75 -3.26 7.78 9.07
N THR A 76 -4.13 8.48 9.79
CA THR A 76 -5.30 7.90 10.46
C THR A 76 -6.48 7.68 9.50
N LYS A 77 -6.47 8.32 8.34
CA LYS A 77 -7.50 8.15 7.29
C LYS A 77 -6.87 7.78 5.96
N HIS A 78 -7.44 6.81 5.27
CA HIS A 78 -6.99 6.39 3.95
C HIS A 78 -8.07 5.60 3.20
N LYS A 79 -7.84 5.42 1.90
CA LYS A 79 -8.70 4.60 1.03
C LYS A 79 -7.97 3.33 0.64
N LEU A 80 -8.72 2.23 0.60
CA LEU A 80 -8.32 0.99 -0.05
C LEU A 80 -9.25 0.74 -1.22
N ARG A 81 -8.72 0.48 -2.40
CA ARG A 81 -9.51 0.15 -3.59
C ARG A 81 -9.06 -1.18 -4.16
N LEU A 82 -10.02 -2.06 -4.42
CA LEU A 82 -9.81 -3.31 -5.14
C LEU A 82 -10.71 -3.30 -6.39
N LYS A 83 -10.10 -3.49 -7.56
CA LYS A 83 -10.80 -3.61 -8.83
C LYS A 83 -10.41 -4.90 -9.55
N GLY A 84 -11.32 -5.45 -10.33
CA GLY A 84 -11.05 -6.58 -11.23
C GLY A 84 -11.27 -7.93 -10.56
N GLY A 85 -10.36 -8.86 -10.79
CA GLY A 85 -10.56 -10.27 -10.44
C GLY A 85 -11.57 -10.97 -11.36
N LYS A 86 -11.81 -12.26 -11.09
CA LYS A 86 -12.70 -13.09 -11.92
C LYS A 86 -14.14 -12.59 -11.92
N LYS A 87 -14.57 -11.97 -10.81
CA LYS A 87 -15.94 -11.46 -10.61
C LYS A 87 -16.06 -9.95 -10.84
N LYS A 88 -15.02 -9.31 -11.43
CA LYS A 88 -14.99 -7.87 -11.76
C LYS A 88 -15.40 -6.97 -10.58
N GLN A 89 -14.89 -7.29 -9.40
CA GLN A 89 -15.12 -6.53 -8.18
C GLN A 89 -14.72 -5.07 -8.37
N ASN A 90 -15.41 -4.17 -7.68
CA ASN A 90 -15.06 -2.75 -7.63
C ASN A 90 -15.45 -2.21 -6.25
N ILE A 91 -14.52 -2.34 -5.31
CA ILE A 91 -14.75 -2.05 -3.90
C ILE A 91 -13.85 -0.89 -3.49
N THR A 92 -14.42 0.05 -2.76
CA THR A 92 -13.67 1.10 -2.06
C THR A 92 -14.02 1.03 -0.58
N LEU A 93 -12.99 0.92 0.26
CA LEU A 93 -13.12 1.10 1.71
C LEU A 93 -12.52 2.45 2.08
N ASP A 94 -13.34 3.29 2.70
CA ASP A 94 -12.89 4.50 3.38
C ASP A 94 -12.67 4.16 4.86
N ILE A 95 -11.43 4.22 5.31
CA ILE A 95 -11.03 3.80 6.64
C ILE A 95 -10.66 5.04 7.47
N ASP A 96 -11.28 5.16 8.64
CA ASP A 96 -10.97 6.16 9.66
C ASP A 96 -10.57 5.44 10.96
N ASP A 97 -9.27 5.40 11.22
CA ASP A 97 -8.65 4.77 12.38
C ASP A 97 -7.81 5.81 13.15
N PRO A 98 -8.47 6.71 13.91
CA PRO A 98 -7.80 7.81 14.61
C PRO A 98 -6.79 7.33 15.65
N GLU A 99 -6.97 6.12 16.18
CA GLU A 99 -6.14 5.55 17.24
C GLU A 99 -5.13 4.50 16.72
N LEU A 100 -5.12 4.22 15.41
CA LEU A 100 -4.24 3.25 14.75
C LEU A 100 -4.36 1.85 15.37
N ARG A 101 -5.59 1.37 15.61
CA ARG A 101 -5.89 0.10 16.29
C ARG A 101 -6.32 -1.04 15.38
N ILE A 102 -6.55 -0.78 14.09
CA ILE A 102 -6.93 -1.82 13.14
C ILE A 102 -5.71 -2.69 12.83
N ALA A 103 -5.72 -3.95 13.24
CA ALA A 103 -4.66 -4.90 12.89
C ALA A 103 -4.88 -5.58 11.54
N ARG A 104 -6.15 -5.79 11.18
CA ARG A 104 -6.56 -6.55 9.99
C ARG A 104 -7.96 -6.13 9.56
N ILE A 105 -8.21 -6.16 8.26
CA ILE A 105 -9.55 -6.05 7.67
C ILE A 105 -9.78 -7.29 6.81
N THR A 106 -10.92 -7.93 6.98
CA THR A 106 -11.39 -9.02 6.12
C THR A 106 -12.70 -8.59 5.47
N VAL A 107 -12.78 -8.71 4.15
CA VAL A 107 -13.98 -8.41 3.38
C VAL A 107 -14.41 -9.68 2.66
N GLU A 108 -15.61 -10.13 2.93
CA GLU A 108 -16.26 -11.24 2.24
C GLU A 108 -17.21 -10.69 1.18
N LEU A 109 -17.12 -11.25 -0.02
CA LEU A 109 -17.79 -10.76 -1.22
C LEU A 109 -18.66 -11.85 -1.80
N TYR A 110 -19.89 -11.48 -2.08
CA TYR A 110 -20.83 -12.34 -2.77
C TYR A 110 -20.61 -12.32 -4.29
N GLY A 111 -21.16 -13.33 -4.96
CA GLY A 111 -21.21 -13.39 -6.42
C GLY A 111 -22.22 -12.39 -7.01
N GLU A 112 -22.20 -12.25 -8.34
CA GLU A 112 -23.09 -11.34 -9.08
C GLU A 112 -24.59 -11.67 -8.87
N ASP A 113 -24.92 -12.92 -8.54
CA ASP A 113 -26.29 -13.39 -8.36
C ASP A 113 -26.87 -13.10 -6.96
N HIS A 114 -26.08 -12.52 -6.05
CA HIS A 114 -26.56 -12.23 -4.70
C HIS A 114 -27.60 -11.10 -4.69
N GLN A 115 -28.74 -11.38 -4.07
CA GLN A 115 -29.83 -10.43 -3.88
C GLN A 115 -29.98 -10.09 -2.39
N PRO A 116 -29.64 -8.86 -1.98
CA PRO A 116 -29.80 -8.43 -0.59
C PRO A 116 -31.25 -8.58 -0.13
N GLY A 117 -31.48 -9.30 0.98
CA GLY A 117 -32.81 -9.45 1.58
C GLY A 117 -33.73 -10.50 0.95
N GLY A 118 -33.23 -11.33 0.02
CA GLY A 118 -33.93 -12.54 -0.44
C GLY A 118 -33.89 -13.63 0.63
N GLY A 119 -35.04 -14.19 0.99
CA GLY A 119 -35.13 -15.26 2.00
C GLY A 119 -34.47 -16.58 1.56
N GLU A 120 -33.97 -17.33 2.55
CA GLU A 120 -33.56 -18.74 2.60
C GLU A 120 -32.60 -19.33 1.54
N THR A 121 -32.14 -18.58 0.53
CA THR A 121 -30.99 -19.03 -0.27
C THR A 121 -29.70 -18.74 0.49
N GLU A 122 -28.89 -19.77 0.74
CA GLU A 122 -27.56 -19.60 1.34
C GLU A 122 -26.72 -18.65 0.50
N ASP A 123 -26.43 -17.47 1.05
CA ASP A 123 -25.55 -16.50 0.41
C ASP A 123 -24.13 -17.05 0.33
N VAL A 124 -23.70 -17.44 -0.87
CA VAL A 124 -22.37 -18.00 -1.09
C VAL A 124 -21.35 -16.87 -1.21
N VAL A 125 -20.49 -16.74 -0.20
CA VAL A 125 -19.27 -15.93 -0.30
C VAL A 125 -18.36 -16.58 -1.35
N VAL A 126 -18.10 -15.86 -2.43
CA VAL A 126 -17.27 -16.35 -3.55
C VAL A 126 -15.84 -15.83 -3.50
N GLU A 127 -15.60 -14.79 -2.70
CA GLU A 127 -14.29 -14.17 -2.58
C GLU A 127 -14.08 -13.55 -1.20
N THR A 128 -12.89 -13.72 -0.63
CA THR A 128 -12.47 -13.10 0.63
C THR A 128 -11.18 -12.30 0.38
N MET A 129 -11.21 -10.99 0.62
CA MET A 129 -10.01 -10.16 0.67
C MET A 129 -9.55 -10.01 2.12
N GLU A 130 -8.29 -10.28 2.42
CA GLU A 130 -7.66 -9.97 3.71
C GLU A 130 -6.58 -8.90 3.54
N VAL A 131 -6.61 -7.89 4.40
CA VAL A 131 -5.65 -6.78 4.48
C VAL A 131 -5.02 -6.81 5.85
N GLN A 132 -3.69 -6.91 5.91
CA GLN A 132 -2.92 -6.87 7.14
C GLN A 132 -2.32 -5.48 7.34
N ASN A 133 -2.50 -4.89 8.53
CA ASN A 133 -1.97 -3.58 8.92
C ASN A 133 -0.86 -3.75 9.97
N PHE A 134 0.27 -4.29 9.51
CA PHE A 134 1.52 -4.31 10.28
C PHE A 134 2.69 -3.77 9.44
N PRO A 135 2.58 -2.55 8.86
CA PRO A 135 3.59 -2.05 7.95
C PRO A 135 4.86 -1.69 8.71
N LYS A 136 6.00 -1.99 8.08
CA LYS A 136 7.29 -1.42 8.49
C LYS A 136 7.34 0.01 8.00
N THR A 137 7.21 0.96 8.91
CA THR A 137 7.29 2.39 8.58
C THR A 137 8.47 3.05 9.26
N CYS A 138 9.05 4.02 8.58
CA CYS A 138 10.14 4.85 9.07
C CYS A 138 9.70 6.32 9.01
N PRO A 139 9.79 7.10 10.10
CA PRO A 139 9.68 8.55 10.03
C PRO A 139 10.66 9.15 9.00
N PRO A 140 10.50 10.42 8.58
CA PRO A 140 11.35 11.04 7.55
C PRO A 140 12.86 10.96 7.81
N TRP A 141 13.24 10.71 9.06
CA TRP A 141 14.61 10.47 9.52
C TRP A 141 14.59 9.17 10.33
N CYS A 142 14.90 8.04 9.69
CA CYS A 142 15.50 6.95 10.44
C CYS A 142 17.00 7.12 10.32
N GLY A 143 17.71 6.97 11.44
CA GLY A 143 19.14 6.71 11.35
C GLY A 143 19.33 5.55 10.39
N SER A 144 20.34 5.64 9.52
CA SER A 144 20.72 4.50 8.68
C SER A 144 20.80 3.27 9.58
N ASP A 145 19.98 2.26 9.30
CA ASP A 145 20.15 0.95 9.92
C ASP A 145 21.61 0.53 9.63
N GLU A 146 22.43 0.44 10.68
CA GLU A 146 23.72 -0.27 10.66
C GLU A 146 23.46 -1.78 10.54
#